data_AF-A0A672K2U7-F1
#
_entry.id   AF-A0A672K2U7-F1
#
_cell.length_a   1.000
_cell.length_b   1.000
_cell.length_c   1.000
_cell.angle_alpha   90.00
_cell.angle_beta   90.00
_cell.angle_gamma   90.00
#
_symmetry.space_group_name_H-M   'P 1'
#
loop_
_entity.id
_entity.type
_entity.pdbx_description
1 polymer ?
#
loop_
_entity_poly.entity_id
_entity_poly.type
_entity_poly.pdbx_seq_one_letter_code
_entity_poly.pdbx_strand_id
1 'polypeptide(L)'
;MGKIYQIIVVGIKGEKKTVDVATSEEEFNKTTILQFKKKVAEKLPGQAGNIKYKQLEDNDTFLDHQIKDRSTLFMVLRLPGGFQTC
;
A
#
# COMPACT_ATOMS: atom_id res chain seq x y z
N MET A 1 12.19 24.02 -4.74
CA MET A 1 12.53 22.65 -4.28
C MET A 1 11.22 21.93 -4.03
N GLY A 2 10.76 21.08 -4.95
CA GLY A 2 9.50 20.35 -4.81
C GLY A 2 9.65 19.23 -3.78
N LYS A 3 8.71 19.12 -2.85
CA LYS A 3 8.67 17.99 -1.90
C LYS A 3 8.05 16.79 -2.63
N ILE A 4 8.77 15.67 -2.67
CA ILE A 4 8.24 14.42 -3.21
C ILE A 4 7.60 13.64 -2.06
N TYR A 5 6.34 13.26 -2.23
CA TYR A 5 5.60 12.45 -1.27
C TYR A 5 5.93 10.98 -1.49
N GLN A 6 6.50 10.37 -0.45
CA GLN A 6 6.99 9.00 -0.48
C GLN A 6 6.27 8.17 0.57
N ILE A 7 5.97 6.91 0.26
CA ILE A 7 5.45 5.93 1.21
C ILE A 7 6.42 4.75 1.27
N ILE A 8 6.66 4.23 2.47
CA ILE A 8 7.50 3.05 2.67
C ILE A 8 6.58 1.83 2.72
N VAL A 9 6.84 0.84 1.88
CA VAL A 9 6.12 -0.44 1.89
C VAL A 9 7.06 -1.52 2.36
N VAL A 10 6.66 -2.25 3.39
CA VAL A 10 7.37 -3.43 3.90
C VAL A 10 6.70 -4.67 3.34
N GLY A 11 7.38 -5.40 2.46
CA GLY A 11 6.89 -6.64 1.86
C GLY A 11 6.85 -7.80 2.86
N ILE A 12 6.17 -8.89 2.48
CA ILE A 12 6.04 -10.10 3.33
C ILE A 12 7.37 -10.80 3.62
N LYS A 13 8.39 -10.55 2.78
CA LYS A 13 9.76 -11.06 2.95
C LYS A 13 10.62 -10.15 3.85
N GLY A 14 10.04 -9.09 4.42
CA GLY A 14 10.76 -8.09 5.22
C GLY A 14 11.54 -7.04 4.40
N GLU A 15 11.38 -7.04 3.07
CA GLU A 15 12.02 -6.05 2.19
C GLU A 15 11.31 -4.70 2.27
N LYS A 16 12.07 -3.62 2.44
CA LYS A 16 11.55 -2.24 2.47
C LYS A 16 11.70 -1.61 1.10
N LYS A 17 10.62 -1.08 0.54
CA LYS A 17 10.64 -0.31 -0.71
C LYS A 17 9.99 1.06 -0.52
N THR A 18 10.64 2.09 -1.04
CA THR A 18 10.09 3.45 -1.10
C THR A 18 9.34 3.62 -2.42
N VAL A 19 8.10 4.11 -2.34
CA VAL A 19 7.24 4.36 -3.49
C VAL A 19 6.97 5.86 -3.57
N ASP A 20 7.35 6.45 -4.70
CA ASP A 20 7.05 7.84 -5.01
C ASP A 20 5.60 7.98 -5.49
N VAL A 21 4.81 8.74 -4.74
CA VAL A 21 3.37 8.86 -4.97
C VAL A 21 3.04 10.09 -5.79
N ALA A 22 3.45 11.27 -5.32
CA ALA A 22 3.07 12.57 -5.88
C ALA A 22 4.13 13.63 -5.55
N THR A 23 4.04 14.80 -6.21
CA THR A 23 4.90 15.97 -5.96
C THR A 23 4.16 17.11 -5.25
N SER A 24 2.84 16.96 -5.04
CA SER A 24 1.98 17.92 -4.36
C SER A 24 1.12 17.24 -3.29
N GLU A 25 0.80 17.98 -2.23
CA GLU A 25 -0.02 17.49 -1.11
C GLU A 25 -1.45 17.18 -1.54
N GLU A 26 -2.04 18.01 -2.41
CA GLU A 26 -3.40 17.82 -2.90
C GLU A 26 -3.51 16.55 -3.76
N GLU A 27 -2.49 16.29 -4.58
CA GLU A 27 -2.42 15.11 -5.43
C GLU A 27 -2.20 13.85 -4.59
N PHE A 28 -1.38 13.95 -3.55
CA PHE A 28 -1.22 12.90 -2.55
C PHE A 28 -2.55 12.59 -1.87
N ASN A 29 -3.24 13.58 -1.31
CA ASN A 29 -4.50 13.40 -0.59
C ASN A 29 -5.63 12.86 -1.48
N LYS A 30 -5.66 13.23 -2.78
CA LYS A 30 -6.64 12.71 -3.76
C LYS A 30 -6.28 11.33 -4.32
N THR A 31 -5.07 10.83 -4.09
CA THR A 31 -4.67 9.51 -4.59
C THR A 31 -5.49 8.43 -3.89
N THR A 32 -6.09 7.54 -4.69
CA THR A 32 -6.87 6.42 -4.17
C THR A 32 -5.98 5.25 -3.78
N ILE A 33 -6.46 4.48 -2.81
CA ILE A 33 -5.81 3.24 -2.40
C ILE A 33 -5.65 2.29 -3.59
N LEU A 34 -6.63 2.20 -4.50
CA LEU A 34 -6.54 1.36 -5.70
C LEU A 34 -5.34 1.73 -6.59
N GLN A 35 -5.14 3.03 -6.86
CA GLN A 35 -4.02 3.49 -7.69
C GLN A 35 -2.68 3.19 -7.01
N PHE A 36 -2.60 3.39 -5.69
CA PHE A 36 -1.42 3.05 -4.92
C PHE A 36 -1.12 1.55 -4.94
N LYS A 37 -2.13 0.70 -4.73
CA LYS A 37 -2.00 -0.76 -4.80
C LYS A 37 -1.43 -1.21 -6.15
N LYS A 38 -1.88 -0.62 -7.26
CA LYS A 38 -1.33 -0.87 -8.60
C LYS A 38 0.16 -0.49 -8.68
N LYS A 39 0.54 0.72 -8.26
CA LYS A 39 1.96 1.15 -8.21
C LYS A 39 2.81 0.20 -7.37
N VAL A 40 2.31 -0.25 -6.22
CA VAL A 40 3.01 -1.21 -5.35
C VAL A 40 3.14 -2.56 -6.03
N ALA A 41 2.10 -3.06 -6.69
CA ALA A 41 2.12 -4.32 -7.42
C ALA A 41 3.13 -4.30 -8.59
N GLU A 42 3.27 -3.16 -9.28
CA GLU A 42 4.30 -2.97 -10.30
C GLU A 42 5.72 -2.98 -9.72
N LYS A 43 5.91 -2.39 -8.53
CA LYS A 43 7.23 -2.39 -7.84
C LYS A 43 7.55 -3.73 -7.16
N LEU A 44 6.55 -4.55 -6.84
CA LEU A 44 6.67 -5.84 -6.15
C LEU A 44 5.89 -6.94 -6.89
N PRO A 45 6.33 -7.33 -8.11
CA PRO A 45 5.71 -8.42 -8.84
C PRO A 45 5.88 -9.74 -8.06
N GLY A 46 4.78 -10.48 -7.85
CA GLY A 46 4.77 -11.77 -7.17
C GLY A 46 4.20 -11.78 -5.74
N GLN A 47 3.86 -10.62 -5.17
CA GLN A 47 3.14 -10.56 -3.88
C GLN A 47 1.64 -10.27 -4.05
N ALA A 48 1.19 -9.92 -5.26
CA ALA A 48 -0.17 -9.44 -5.58
C ALA A 48 -1.33 -10.42 -5.32
N GLY A 49 -1.08 -11.68 -4.96
CA GLY A 49 -2.09 -12.75 -5.01
C GLY A 49 -3.13 -12.77 -3.89
N ASN A 50 -2.87 -12.18 -2.71
CA ASN A 50 -3.82 -12.19 -1.57
C ASN A 50 -3.45 -11.15 -0.49
N ILE A 51 -3.18 -9.92 -0.91
CA ILE A 51 -2.82 -8.83 0.01
C ILE A 51 -4.10 -8.08 0.40
N LYS A 52 -4.64 -8.39 1.58
CA LYS A 52 -5.52 -7.43 2.26
C LYS A 52 -4.64 -6.51 3.08
N TYR A 53 -4.40 -5.30 2.58
CA TYR A 53 -4.12 -4.17 3.46
C TYR A 53 -5.32 -4.12 4.39
N LYS A 54 -5.15 -4.47 5.66
CA LYS A 54 -6.21 -4.96 6.54
C LYS A 54 -7.37 -3.97 6.78
N GLN A 55 -7.38 -2.79 6.16
CA GLN A 55 -8.44 -1.81 6.33
C GLN A 55 -8.53 -0.74 5.24
N LEU A 56 -7.95 -0.94 4.04
CA LEU A 56 -7.97 0.09 3.00
C LEU A 56 -8.91 -0.35 1.86
N GLU A 57 -10.13 0.18 1.83
CA GLU A 57 -11.06 -0.04 0.71
C GLU A 57 -10.48 0.61 -0.55
N ASP A 58 -10.73 0.01 -1.71
CA ASP A 58 -10.14 0.46 -2.97
C ASP A 58 -10.58 1.88 -3.36
N ASN A 59 -11.75 2.30 -2.88
CA ASN A 59 -12.37 3.60 -3.16
C ASN A 59 -11.94 4.70 -2.19
N ASP A 60 -11.29 4.35 -1.08
CA ASP A 60 -10.84 5.34 -0.11
C ASP A 60 -9.61 6.09 -0.64
N THR A 61 -9.42 7.29 -0.12
CA THR A 61 -8.23 8.10 -0.39
C THR A 61 -7.21 7.99 0.74
N PHE A 62 -5.98 8.49 0.52
CA PHE A 62 -5.02 8.60 1.61
C PHE A 62 -5.48 9.52 2.74
N LEU A 63 -6.33 10.50 2.42
CA LEU A 63 -6.89 11.43 3.39
C LEU A 63 -7.86 10.73 4.36
N ASP A 64 -8.69 9.82 3.87
CA ASP A 64 -9.63 9.05 4.69
C ASP A 64 -8.92 8.18 5.75
N HIS A 65 -7.74 7.67 5.40
CA HIS A 65 -6.91 6.83 6.28
C HIS A 65 -5.84 7.60 7.05
N GLN A 66 -5.84 8.94 6.97
CA GLN A 66 -4.85 9.81 7.61
C GLN A 66 -3.40 9.38 7.32
N ILE A 67 -3.14 8.84 6.13
CA ILE A 67 -1.81 8.41 5.71
C ILE A 67 -0.97 9.66 5.45
N LYS A 68 0.20 9.75 6.09
CA LYS A 68 1.12 10.88 5.98
C LYS A 68 2.29 10.60 5.04
N ASP A 69 3.03 11.64 4.68
CA ASP A 69 4.32 11.46 4.02
C ASP A 69 5.25 10.58 4.88
N ARG A 70 6.02 9.73 4.21
CA ARG A 70 6.97 8.79 4.83
C ARG A 70 6.32 7.77 5.77
N SER A 71 4.99 7.62 5.72
CA SER A 71 4.30 6.56 6.46
C SER A 71 4.78 5.18 6.01
N THR A 72 4.82 4.24 6.94
CA THR A 72 5.22 2.86 6.66
C THR A 72 3.99 1.95 6.62
N LEU A 73 3.73 1.36 5.45
CA LEU A 73 2.67 0.38 5.24
C LEU A 73 3.26 -1.03 5.24
N PHE A 74 2.71 -1.90 6.07
CA PHE A 74 3.11 -3.30 6.15
C PHE A 74 2.21 -4.15 5.26
N MET A 75 2.84 -4.94 4.40
CA MET A 75 2.15 -5.96 3.63
C MET A 75 1.92 -7.19 4.51
N VAL A 76 0.66 -7.57 4.67
CA VAL A 76 0.26 -8.76 5.43
C VAL A 76 -0.37 -9.78 4.50
N LEU A 77 0.12 -11.02 4.56
CA LEU A 77 -0.48 -12.14 3.86
C LEU A 77 -1.64 -12.67 4.69
N ARG A 78 -2.84 -12.72 4.10
CA ARG A 78 -3.96 -13.46 4.70
C ARG A 78 -3.85 -14.92 4.27
N LEU A 79 -3.49 -15.80 5.20
CA LEU A 79 -3.54 -17.23 4.97
C LEU A 79 -5.02 -17.70 5.05
N PRO A 80 -5.54 -18.45 4.06
CA PRO A 80 -6.83 -19.11 4.22
C PRO A 80 -6.72 -20.08 5.41
N GLY A 81 -7.67 -19.99 6.34
CA GLY A 81 -7.68 -20.83 7.54
C GLY A 81 -7.83 -22.31 7.16
N GLY A 82 -6.94 -23.13 7.73
CA GLY A 82 -6.97 -24.58 7.92
C GLY A 82 -7.86 -25.43 7.02
N PHE A 83 -7.23 -26.38 6.33
CA PHE A 83 -7.84 -27.60 5.81
C PHE A 83 -8.83 -28.16 6.85
N GLN A 84 -10.13 -28.04 6.58
CA GLN A 84 -11.18 -28.61 7.41
C GLN A 84 -11.16 -30.12 7.18
N THR A 85 -10.34 -30.83 7.95
CA THR A 85 -10.44 -32.30 8.02
C THR A 85 -11.74 -32.64 8.72
N CYS A 86 -12.69 -33.21 7.97
CA CYS A 86 -13.68 -34.13 8.48
C CYS A 86 -13.39 -35.50 7.87
#